data_AF-A0A9D6M4Y1-F1
#
_entry.id   AF-A0A9D6M4Y1-F1
#
_cell.length_a   1.000
_cell.length_b   1.000
_cell.length_c   1.000
_cell.angle_alpha   90.00
_cell.angle_beta   90.00
_cell.angle_gamma   90.00
#
_symmetry.space_group_name_H-M   'P 1'
#
loop_
_entity.id
_entity.type
_entity.pdbx_description
1 polymer ?
#
loop_
_entity_poly.entity_id
_entity_poly.type
_entity_poly.pdbx_seq_one_letter_code
_entity_poly.pdbx_strand_id
1 'polypeptide(L)'
;MISKKYRADWFALLAYFFLAIVLTFPLITQFTTHVAGDGSDDPALAWNLWWVPHALINLNISPIYTDRMFYPIGLNLAFYTLTYLNAFLSIPIQ
;
A
#
# COMPACT_ATOMS: atom_id res chain seq x y z
N MET A 1 -22.88 9.16 -26.46
CA MET A 1 -23.65 7.98 -26.91
C MET A 1 -22.76 6.75 -26.71
N ILE A 2 -22.87 6.06 -25.56
CA ILE A 2 -22.05 4.86 -25.28
C ILE A 2 -22.44 3.82 -26.32
N SER A 3 -21.51 3.49 -27.21
CA SER A 3 -21.67 2.41 -28.19
C SER A 3 -22.22 1.16 -27.48
N LYS A 4 -23.26 0.52 -28.04
CA LYS A 4 -23.85 -0.72 -27.50
C LYS A 4 -22.79 -1.78 -27.14
N LYS A 5 -21.61 -1.71 -27.78
CA LYS A 5 -20.45 -2.59 -27.60
C LYS A 5 -19.90 -2.62 -26.17
N TYR A 6 -19.99 -1.54 -25.39
CA TYR A 6 -19.37 -1.45 -24.05
C TYR A 6 -20.38 -1.41 -22.90
N ARG A 7 -21.68 -1.63 -23.17
CA ARG A 7 -22.71 -1.52 -22.13
C ARG A 7 -22.53 -2.55 -21.02
N ALA A 8 -22.12 -3.76 -21.36
CA ALA A 8 -21.83 -4.83 -20.40
C ALA A 8 -20.61 -4.49 -19.55
N ASP A 9 -19.54 -3.94 -20.15
CA ASP A 9 -18.32 -3.57 -19.44
C ASP A 9 -18.56 -2.44 -18.44
N TRP A 10 -19.33 -1.42 -18.83
CA TRP A 10 -19.75 -0.37 -17.91
C TRP A 10 -20.61 -0.90 -16.76
N PHE A 11 -21.52 -1.82 -17.04
CA PHE A 11 -22.33 -2.44 -16.00
C PHE A 11 -21.47 -3.28 -15.05
N ALA A 12 -20.54 -4.08 -15.57
CA ALA A 12 -19.61 -4.85 -14.77
C ALA A 12 -18.73 -3.93 -13.91
N LEU A 13 -18.18 -2.85 -14.48
CA LEU A 13 -17.37 -1.88 -13.76
C LEU A 13 -18.15 -1.25 -12.59
N LEU A 14 -19.38 -0.81 -12.84
CA LEU A 14 -20.24 -0.23 -11.81
C LEU A 14 -20.61 -1.26 -10.73
N ALA A 15 -20.90 -2.51 -11.12
CA ALA A 15 -21.20 -3.57 -10.18
C ALA A 15 -19.99 -3.90 -9.28
N TYR A 16 -18.79 -4.04 -9.86
CA TYR A 16 -17.56 -4.25 -9.10
C TYR A 16 -17.20 -3.04 -8.22
N PHE A 17 -17.42 -1.82 -8.70
CA PHE A 17 -17.21 -0.61 -7.92
C PHE A 17 -18.14 -0.55 -6.71
N PHE A 18 -19.43 -0.86 -6.90
CA PHE A 18 -20.39 -0.93 -5.80
C PHE A 18 -20.05 -2.04 -4.81
N LEU A 19 -19.69 -3.23 -5.29
CA LEU A 19 -19.24 -4.33 -4.44
C LEU A 19 -17.98 -3.95 -3.65
N ALA A 20 -17.03 -3.25 -4.25
CA ALA A 20 -15.84 -2.78 -3.55
C ALA A 20 -16.22 -1.85 -2.38
N ILE A 21 -17.13 -0.89 -2.58
CA ILE A 21 -17.62 -0.01 -1.50
C ILE A 21 -18.29 -0.82 -0.39
N VAL A 22 -19.17 -1.75 -0.74
CA VAL A 22 -19.93 -2.55 0.24
C VAL A 22 -19.01 -3.46 1.04
N LEU A 23 -18.09 -4.17 0.37
CA LEU A 23 -17.20 -5.13 1.01
C LEU A 23 -16.09 -4.46 1.83
N THR A 24 -15.75 -3.21 1.53
CA THR A 24 -14.77 -2.42 2.30
C THR A 24 -15.42 -1.50 3.33
N PHE A 25 -16.72 -1.59 3.59
CA PHE A 25 -17.34 -0.82 4.66
C PHE A 25 -16.96 -1.41 6.04
N PRO A 26 -16.57 -0.62 7.06
CA PRO A 26 -16.56 0.85 7.12
C PRO A 26 -15.25 1.50 6.63
N LEU A 27 -14.21 0.73 6.29
CA LEU A 27 -12.88 1.21 5.90
C LEU A 27 -12.92 2.27 4.79
N ILE A 28 -13.85 2.17 3.83
CA ILE A 28 -14.04 3.19 2.77
C ILE A 28 -14.24 4.62 3.32
N THR A 29 -14.72 4.75 4.56
CA THR A 29 -14.94 6.05 5.25
C THR A 29 -13.80 6.44 6.18
N GLN A 30 -12.82 5.56 6.40
CA GLN A 30 -11.77 5.70 7.41
C GLN A 30 -10.35 5.56 6.82
N PHE A 31 -10.18 5.79 5.52
CA PHE A 31 -8.90 5.62 4.80
C PHE A 31 -7.70 6.39 5.37
N THR A 32 -7.93 7.48 6.12
CA THR A 32 -6.85 8.29 6.70
C THR A 32 -6.37 7.77 8.05
N THR A 33 -7.13 6.89 8.71
CA THR A 33 -6.86 6.44 10.07
C THR A 33 -6.80 4.92 10.21
N HIS A 34 -7.35 4.17 9.25
CA HIS A 34 -7.42 2.71 9.28
C HIS A 34 -6.87 2.13 7.98
N VAL A 35 -6.36 0.91 8.10
CA VAL A 35 -5.88 0.08 7.01
C VAL A 35 -6.68 -1.21 6.97
N ALA A 36 -6.76 -1.85 5.81
CA ALA A 36 -7.40 -3.15 5.69
C ALA A 36 -6.56 -4.22 6.40
N GLY A 37 -7.15 -4.96 7.33
CA GLY A 37 -6.47 -5.99 8.08
C GLY A 37 -7.01 -6.12 9.51
N ASP A 38 -6.35 -6.96 10.30
CA ASP A 38 -6.65 -7.20 11.70
C ASP A 38 -5.61 -6.60 12.66
N GLY A 39 -4.63 -5.86 12.15
CA GLY A 39 -3.54 -5.26 12.92
C GLY A 39 -2.25 -6.09 12.94
N SER A 40 -2.23 -7.29 12.36
CA SER A 40 -1.05 -8.17 12.39
C SER A 40 0.03 -7.72 11.41
N ASP A 41 -0.28 -7.76 10.11
CA ASP A 41 0.72 -7.56 9.04
C ASP A 41 0.67 -6.16 8.45
N ASP A 42 -0.45 -5.47 8.62
CA ASP A 42 -0.70 -4.14 8.07
C ASP A 42 0.27 -3.05 8.57
N PRO A 43 0.73 -3.00 9.84
CA PRO A 43 1.69 -1.99 10.25
C PRO A 43 3.05 -2.19 9.59
N ALA A 44 3.45 -3.45 9.39
CA ALA A 44 4.73 -3.79 8.79
C ALA A 44 4.73 -3.47 7.27
N LEU A 45 3.63 -3.74 6.59
CA LEU A 45 3.43 -3.35 5.19
C LEU A 45 3.34 -1.83 5.02
N ALA A 46 2.62 -1.12 5.90
CA ALA A 46 2.56 0.34 5.89
C ALA A 46 3.95 0.96 6.11
N TRP A 47 4.74 0.39 7.02
CA TRP A 47 6.13 0.81 7.23
C TRP A 47 6.98 0.60 5.98
N ASN A 48 6.79 -0.48 5.21
CA ASN A 48 7.51 -0.72 3.96
C ASN A 48 7.24 0.35 2.90
N LEU A 49 5.98 0.78 2.78
CA LEU A 49 5.60 1.84 1.84
C LEU A 49 6.39 3.12 2.12
N TRP A 50 6.56 3.47 3.40
CA TRP A 50 7.32 4.64 3.81
C TRP A 50 8.85 4.43 3.76
N TRP A 51 9.35 3.29 4.26
CA TRP A 51 10.78 3.09 4.46
C TRP A 51 11.56 3.08 3.15
N VAL A 52 11.06 2.40 2.11
CA VAL A 52 11.80 2.25 0.85
C VAL A 52 12.05 3.61 0.18
N PRO A 53 11.04 4.48 -0.06
CA PRO A 53 11.26 5.80 -0.60
C PRO A 53 12.09 6.67 0.34
N HIS A 54 11.86 6.57 1.64
CA HIS A 54 12.61 7.36 2.60
C HIS A 54 14.11 7.02 2.60
N ALA A 55 14.47 5.74 2.57
CA ALA A 55 15.84 5.28 2.49
C ALA A 55 16.51 5.75 1.19
N LEU A 56 15.83 5.60 0.04
CA LEU A 56 16.40 5.91 -1.27
C LEU A 56 16.48 7.42 -1.56
N ILE A 57 15.42 8.16 -1.24
CA ILE A 57 15.23 9.56 -1.64
C ILE A 57 15.76 10.51 -0.56
N ASN A 58 15.42 10.28 0.71
CA ASN A 58 15.76 11.21 1.79
C ASN A 58 17.11 10.90 2.43
N LEU A 59 17.48 9.62 2.58
CA LEU A 59 18.72 9.21 3.23
C LEU A 59 19.83 8.81 2.24
N ASN A 60 19.46 8.51 0.99
CA ASN A 60 20.35 7.97 -0.04
C ASN A 60 21.13 6.72 0.40
N ILE A 61 20.45 5.82 1.12
CA ILE A 61 20.98 4.52 1.57
C ILE A 61 20.19 3.36 0.95
N SER A 62 20.77 2.16 1.03
CA SER A 62 20.06 0.94 0.63
C SER A 62 18.89 0.67 1.57
N PRO A 63 17.67 0.41 1.06
CA PRO A 63 16.52 0.05 1.89
C PRO A 63 16.64 -1.35 2.52
N ILE A 64 17.64 -2.13 2.13
CA ILE A 64 17.86 -3.51 2.60
C ILE A 64 18.33 -3.56 4.06
N TYR A 65 18.85 -2.47 4.62
CA TYR A 65 19.26 -2.43 6.02
C TYR A 65 18.66 -1.20 6.70
N THR A 66 18.14 -1.36 7.92
CA THR A 66 17.61 -0.26 8.73
C THR A 66 18.16 -0.29 10.15
N ASP A 67 18.46 0.88 10.71
CA ASP A 67 18.82 1.10 12.11
C ASP A 67 17.63 1.59 12.95
N ARG A 68 16.47 1.84 12.31
CA ARG A 68 15.26 2.37 12.96
C ARG A 68 14.48 1.33 13.75
N MET A 69 14.80 0.06 13.55
CA MET A 69 14.25 -1.05 14.31
C MET A 69 15.39 -1.74 15.04
N PHE A 70 15.16 -2.13 16.29
CA PHE A 70 16.15 -2.83 17.12
C PHE A 70 17.48 -2.08 17.26
N TYR A 71 17.46 -0.74 17.32
CA TYR A 71 18.65 0.05 17.63
C TYR A 71 19.28 -0.40 18.97
N PRO A 72 20.61 -0.55 19.08
CA PRO A 72 21.65 -0.20 18.10
C PRO A 72 22.03 -1.32 17.10
N ILE A 73 21.37 -2.48 17.16
CA ILE A 73 21.73 -3.66 16.34
C ILE A 73 21.27 -3.49 14.88
N GLY A 74 20.09 -2.89 14.70
CA GLY A 74 19.45 -2.76 13.39
C GLY A 74 18.88 -4.07 12.86
N LEU A 75 18.45 -4.06 11.61
CA LEU A 75 17.85 -5.19 10.93
C LEU A 75 18.31 -5.26 9.46
N ASN A 76 18.63 -6.48 9.02
CA ASN A 76 18.79 -6.80 7.61
C ASN A 76 17.46 -7.30 7.03
N LEU A 77 16.93 -6.55 6.08
CA LEU A 77 15.65 -6.76 5.41
C LEU A 77 15.80 -7.51 4.07
N ALA A 78 16.97 -8.07 3.76
CA ALA A 78 17.20 -8.80 2.50
C ALA A 78 16.25 -10.01 2.32
N PHE A 79 15.90 -10.68 3.42
CA PHE A 79 14.94 -11.79 3.45
C PHE A 79 13.57 -11.40 3.97
N TYR A 80 13.35 -10.09 4.18
CA TYR A 80 12.07 -9.55 4.57
C TYR A 80 11.23 -9.22 3.33
N THR A 81 9.90 -9.28 3.43
CA THR A 81 8.95 -9.11 2.33
C THR A 81 8.76 -7.64 1.96
N LEU A 82 9.86 -6.96 1.59
CA LEU A 82 9.85 -5.57 1.15
C LEU A 82 9.02 -5.42 -0.14
N THR A 83 7.93 -4.66 -0.04
CA THR A 83 7.01 -4.40 -1.16
C THR A 83 7.51 -3.24 -2.03
N TYR A 84 8.67 -3.39 -2.66
CA TYR A 84 9.35 -2.33 -3.42
C TYR A 84 8.44 -1.64 -4.44
N LEU A 85 7.73 -2.42 -5.28
CA LEU A 85 6.85 -1.86 -6.31
C LEU A 85 5.74 -0.99 -5.71
N ASN A 86 5.07 -1.47 -4.64
CA ASN A 86 4.01 -0.71 -3.98
C ASN A 86 4.58 0.58 -3.36
N ALA A 87 5.77 0.48 -2.76
CA ALA A 87 6.44 1.62 -2.16
C ALA A 87 6.77 2.70 -3.21
N PHE A 88 7.32 2.31 -4.37
CA PHE A 88 7.58 3.24 -5.48
C PHE A 88 6.31 3.86 -6.03
N LEU A 89 5.25 3.08 -6.24
CA LEU A 89 3.97 3.59 -6.74
C LEU A 89 3.30 4.56 -5.75
N SER A 90 3.60 4.44 -4.47
CA SER A 90 3.06 5.34 -3.45
C SER A 90 3.81 6.67 -3.32
N ILE A 91 4.98 6.85 -3.96
CA ILE A 91 5.76 8.10 -3.87
C ILE A 91 4.93 9.37 -4.17
N PRO A 92 4.09 9.44 -5.22
CA PRO A 92 3.35 10.66 -5.54
C PRO A 92 2.26 11.04 -4.52
N ILE A 93 1.91 10.12 -3.62
CA ILE A 93 0.81 10.28 -2.66
C ILE A 93 1.27 10.25 -1.19
N GLN A 94 2.58 10.11 -0.94
CA GLN A 94 3.21 10.24 0.38
C GLN A 94 3.51 11.71 0.69
#